data_AF-A0A7V2IMP2-F1
#
_entry.id   AF-A0A7V2IMP2-F1
#
_cell.length_a   1.000
_cell.length_b   1.000
_cell.length_c   1.000
_cell.angle_alpha   90.00
_cell.angle_beta   90.00
_cell.angle_gamma   90.00
#
_symmetry.space_group_name_H-M   'P 1'
#
loop_
_entity.id
_entity.type
_entity.pdbx_description
1 polymer ?
#
loop_
_entity_poly.entity_id
_entity_poly.type
_entity_poly.pdbx_seq_one_letter_code
_entity_poly.pdbx_strand_id
1 'polypeptide(L)'
;MTESIYDRINDYGSVKIMLASPNDIRSWSFGEVRKPETINYRTYRPEKDGLFCERIFGPERDWECACGKYKGTKFKGIICDRCGVKVTHSRVRRKRMGHINLAAPVVHIWFFKAMPSRLSTLLGMKTADLEKVIYFQDYVVTDPGQSPLKQKQLLTEDEYRDAINKYGSCFRALMGAEAVRDLLGRLDLAELATELRDAITKTNSKQKIKDLSKRLKVVNALRASENKAEWMVLEVIPVIPPDLRPLVMLESGNFATSDLNDLYRRIINRNNRLKKLIDLNAPEVIIRNEKRMLQQAVDSLLDNGRCRRPVLGSNNRPLKSLTDMIKGKQGRFRENLLGKRVDYSARSVIVVGPHLKLYQCG
;
A
#
# COMPACT_ATOMS: atom_id res chain seq x y z
N MET A 1 11.68 -31.41 -21.32
CA MET A 1 11.85 -29.95 -21.30
C MET A 1 11.95 -29.45 -19.86
N THR A 2 13.09 -29.74 -19.24
CA THR A 2 13.55 -29.28 -17.92
C THR A 2 14.76 -28.40 -18.16
N GLU A 3 14.59 -27.41 -19.03
CA GLU A 3 15.65 -26.48 -19.44
C GLU A 3 15.28 -25.06 -18.97
N SER A 4 16.31 -24.33 -18.56
CA SER A 4 16.40 -22.86 -18.47
C SER A 4 15.71 -22.08 -17.34
N ILE A 5 15.69 -22.58 -16.10
CA ILE A 5 15.38 -21.70 -14.94
C ILE A 5 16.66 -21.12 -14.30
N TYR A 6 17.82 -21.73 -14.50
CA TYR A 6 19.08 -21.31 -13.86
C TYR A 6 19.99 -20.40 -14.71
N ASP A 7 19.56 -20.01 -15.91
CA ASP A 7 20.43 -19.35 -16.91
C ASP A 7 20.16 -17.86 -17.20
N ARG A 8 19.40 -17.16 -16.36
CA ARG A 8 19.17 -15.71 -16.57
C ARG A 8 20.05 -14.88 -15.65
N ILE A 9 21.35 -14.89 -15.93
CA ILE A 9 22.26 -13.84 -15.47
C ILE A 9 21.87 -12.56 -16.23
N ASN A 10 21.02 -11.73 -15.62
CA ASN A 10 20.64 -10.37 -16.02
C ASN A 10 20.15 -10.16 -17.48
N ASP A 11 18.99 -10.73 -17.82
CA ASP A 11 18.25 -10.39 -19.07
C ASP A 11 17.72 -8.93 -19.12
N TYR A 12 17.92 -8.13 -18.08
CA TYR A 12 17.33 -6.80 -17.95
C TYR A 12 18.42 -5.73 -17.96
N GLY A 13 18.45 -4.91 -19.01
CA GLY A 13 19.42 -3.80 -19.13
C GLY A 13 19.09 -2.57 -18.28
N SER A 14 17.83 -2.40 -17.85
CA SER A 14 17.44 -1.32 -16.94
C SER A 14 16.20 -1.69 -16.10
N VAL A 15 16.01 -0.97 -15.00
CA VAL A 15 14.84 -1.10 -14.11
C VAL A 15 14.15 0.25 -14.02
N LYS A 16 12.86 0.31 -14.33
CA LYS A 16 12.01 1.51 -14.24
C LYS A 16 11.05 1.38 -13.06
N ILE A 17 10.81 2.48 -12.35
CA ILE A 17 9.82 2.58 -11.28
C ILE A 17 8.73 3.56 -11.72
N MET A 18 7.47 3.16 -11.58
CA MET A 18 6.29 3.96 -11.94
C MET A 18 5.22 3.85 -10.85
N LEU A 19 4.22 4.73 -10.91
CA LEU A 19 3.04 4.58 -10.08
C LEU A 19 2.17 3.44 -10.64
N ALA A 20 1.63 2.62 -9.75
CA ALA A 20 0.74 1.54 -10.13
C ALA A 20 -0.69 2.08 -10.29
N SER A 21 -1.31 1.89 -11.45
CA SER A 21 -2.73 2.18 -11.59
C SER A 21 -3.58 1.12 -10.86
N PRO A 22 -4.84 1.42 -10.52
CA PRO A 22 -5.76 0.42 -9.97
C PRO A 22 -5.91 -0.81 -10.86
N ASN A 23 -5.81 -0.63 -12.19
CA ASN A 23 -5.90 -1.72 -13.16
C ASN A 23 -4.63 -2.58 -13.18
N ASP A 24 -3.45 -1.98 -13.01
CA ASP A 24 -2.19 -2.73 -12.87
C ASP A 24 -2.20 -3.59 -11.61
N ILE A 25 -2.69 -3.04 -10.49
CA ILE A 25 -2.81 -3.79 -9.23
C ILE A 25 -3.74 -5.00 -9.40
N ARG A 26 -4.84 -4.84 -10.14
CA ARG A 26 -5.76 -5.94 -10.46
C ARG A 26 -5.12 -6.97 -11.40
N SER A 27 -4.32 -6.55 -12.38
CA SER A 27 -3.68 -7.46 -13.34
C SER A 27 -2.59 -8.33 -12.70
N TRP A 28 -1.90 -7.82 -11.67
CA TRP A 28 -0.95 -8.60 -10.87
C TRP A 28 -1.63 -9.62 -9.95
N SER A 29 -2.92 -9.44 -9.69
CA SER A 29 -3.63 -10.23 -8.71
C SER A 29 -4.21 -11.51 -9.28
N PHE A 30 -4.09 -12.59 -8.50
CA PHE A 30 -4.70 -13.88 -8.79
C PHE A 30 -6.07 -14.06 -8.12
N GLY A 31 -6.54 -13.07 -7.36
CA GLY A 31 -7.84 -13.11 -6.70
C GLY A 31 -8.01 -12.08 -5.59
N GLU A 32 -9.26 -11.78 -5.29
CA GLU A 32 -9.66 -10.85 -4.22
C GLU A 32 -9.68 -11.57 -2.87
N VAL A 33 -9.02 -10.98 -1.86
CA VAL A 33 -9.10 -11.43 -0.47
C VAL A 33 -10.27 -10.72 0.21
N ARG A 34 -11.30 -11.49 0.58
CA ARG A 34 -12.54 -10.95 1.16
C ARG A 34 -12.58 -11.11 2.67
N LYS A 35 -12.03 -12.20 3.18
CA LYS A 35 -12.14 -12.55 4.59
C LYS A 35 -10.83 -12.27 5.34
N PRO A 36 -10.90 -11.85 6.61
CA PRO A 36 -9.73 -11.59 7.43
C PRO A 36 -9.09 -12.88 7.95
N GLU A 37 -9.78 -14.02 7.88
CA GLU A 37 -9.28 -15.26 8.46
C GLU A 37 -8.01 -15.76 7.77
N THR A 38 -7.15 -16.43 8.54
CA THR A 38 -5.87 -16.97 8.08
C THR A 38 -5.98 -18.49 7.87
N ILE A 39 -6.02 -19.24 8.95
CA ILE A 39 -6.13 -20.70 8.98
C ILE A 39 -7.26 -21.12 9.91
N ASN A 40 -7.81 -22.30 9.67
CA ASN A 40 -8.79 -22.91 10.54
C ASN A 40 -8.11 -23.46 11.80
N TYR A 41 -8.65 -23.15 12.97
CA TYR A 41 -8.03 -23.54 14.26
C TYR A 41 -8.08 -25.05 14.55
N ARG A 42 -9.02 -25.81 13.94
CA ARG A 42 -9.13 -27.27 14.15
C ARG A 42 -8.32 -28.07 13.14
N THR A 43 -8.40 -27.68 11.87
CA THR A 43 -7.79 -28.45 10.77
C THR A 43 -6.43 -27.92 10.34
N TYR A 44 -6.02 -26.74 10.84
CA TYR A 44 -4.83 -26.00 10.43
C TYR A 44 -4.73 -25.72 8.92
N ARG A 45 -5.82 -25.90 8.18
CA ARG A 45 -5.88 -25.62 6.75
C ARG A 45 -6.18 -24.15 6.48
N PRO A 46 -5.68 -23.58 5.36
CA PRO A 46 -6.01 -22.22 4.97
C PRO A 46 -7.51 -22.03 4.71
N GLU A 47 -8.06 -20.92 5.18
CA GLU A 47 -9.47 -20.57 4.96
C GLU A 47 -9.74 -20.11 3.52
N LYS A 48 -10.96 -20.38 3.04
CA LYS A 48 -11.41 -19.93 1.71
C LYS A 48 -11.59 -18.42 1.69
N ASP A 49 -11.05 -17.77 0.65
CA ASP A 49 -11.03 -16.31 0.45
C ASP A 49 -10.36 -15.50 1.59
N GLY A 50 -9.63 -16.18 2.46
CA GLY A 50 -8.82 -15.61 3.52
C GLY A 50 -7.41 -15.22 3.05
N LEU A 51 -6.61 -14.75 4.00
CA LEU A 51 -5.25 -14.26 3.75
C LEU A 51 -4.27 -15.35 3.29
N PHE A 52 -4.57 -16.63 3.50
CA PHE A 52 -3.70 -17.74 3.09
C PHE A 52 -4.34 -18.65 2.03
N CYS A 53 -5.46 -18.20 1.44
CA CYS A 53 -6.28 -19.00 0.53
C CYS A 53 -5.48 -19.64 -0.61
N GLU A 54 -5.56 -20.96 -0.72
CA GLU A 54 -4.84 -21.71 -1.76
C GLU A 54 -5.34 -21.44 -3.18
N ARG A 55 -6.62 -21.05 -3.33
CA ARG A 55 -7.19 -20.69 -4.64
C ARG A 55 -6.49 -19.47 -5.24
N ILE A 56 -6.22 -18.47 -4.39
CA ILE A 56 -5.61 -17.19 -4.79
C ILE A 56 -4.09 -17.36 -4.91
N PHE A 57 -3.45 -17.82 -3.84
CA PHE A 57 -1.99 -17.81 -3.74
C PHE A 57 -1.32 -19.06 -4.30
N GLY A 58 -2.07 -20.16 -4.48
CA GLY A 58 -1.56 -21.46 -4.93
C GLY A 58 -1.54 -22.52 -3.82
N PRO A 59 -1.28 -23.80 -4.18
CA PRO A 59 -1.37 -24.93 -3.27
C PRO A 59 -0.26 -24.93 -2.23
N GLU A 60 -0.55 -25.42 -1.01
CA GLU A 60 0.45 -25.57 0.06
C GLU A 60 1.47 -26.67 -0.24
N ARG A 61 1.01 -27.76 -0.86
CA ARG A 61 1.84 -28.92 -1.23
C ARG A 61 2.09 -28.96 -2.74
N ASP A 62 3.23 -29.52 -3.13
CA ASP A 62 3.61 -29.63 -4.54
C ASP A 62 2.70 -30.61 -5.28
N TRP A 63 2.13 -30.15 -6.41
CA TRP A 63 1.29 -30.97 -7.29
C TRP A 63 0.09 -31.61 -6.59
N GLU A 64 -0.43 -30.99 -5.53
CA GLU A 64 -1.61 -31.45 -4.81
C GLU A 64 -2.60 -30.28 -4.63
N CYS A 65 -3.89 -30.54 -4.80
CA CYS A 65 -4.94 -29.56 -4.51
C CYS A 65 -5.39 -29.64 -3.03
N ALA A 66 -5.94 -28.56 -2.47
CA ALA A 66 -6.37 -28.48 -1.07
C ALA A 66 -7.26 -29.65 -0.59
N CYS A 67 -8.14 -30.18 -1.44
CA CYS A 67 -9.06 -31.27 -1.07
C CYS A 67 -8.45 -32.67 -1.27
N GLY A 68 -7.29 -32.78 -1.92
CA GLY A 68 -6.64 -34.05 -2.24
C GLY A 68 -7.30 -34.86 -3.37
N LYS A 69 -8.30 -34.33 -4.10
CA LYS A 69 -8.91 -35.00 -5.28
C LYS A 69 -7.88 -35.24 -6.37
N TYR A 70 -7.11 -34.22 -6.71
CA TYR A 70 -6.04 -34.28 -7.70
C TYR A 70 -4.69 -34.24 -6.98
N LYS A 71 -3.87 -35.29 -7.21
CA LYS A 71 -2.54 -35.46 -6.61
C LYS A 71 -1.54 -35.97 -7.64
N GLY A 72 -0.32 -35.44 -7.57
CA GLY A 72 0.80 -35.83 -8.41
C GLY A 72 0.89 -35.00 -9.69
N THR A 73 2.04 -35.14 -10.35
CA THR A 73 2.42 -34.38 -11.55
C THR A 73 1.52 -34.63 -12.76
N LYS A 74 0.76 -35.73 -12.78
CA LYS A 74 -0.19 -36.07 -13.85
C LYS A 74 -1.25 -34.99 -14.07
N PHE A 75 -1.68 -34.32 -13.00
CA PHE A 75 -2.74 -33.30 -13.05
C PHE A 75 -2.18 -31.87 -13.10
N LYS A 76 -0.93 -31.70 -13.54
CA LYS A 76 -0.26 -30.40 -13.64
C LYS A 76 -1.10 -29.41 -14.44
N GLY A 77 -1.38 -28.26 -13.84
CA GLY A 77 -2.11 -27.16 -14.48
C GLY A 77 -3.63 -27.23 -14.40
N ILE A 78 -4.19 -28.36 -13.96
CA ILE A 78 -5.64 -28.53 -13.81
C ILE A 78 -6.14 -27.76 -12.58
N ILE A 79 -7.29 -27.11 -12.73
CA ILE A 79 -8.00 -26.42 -11.64
C ILE A 79 -9.01 -27.40 -11.06
N CYS A 80 -8.99 -27.58 -9.73
CA CYS A 80 -9.87 -28.55 -9.10
C CYS A 80 -11.34 -28.05 -9.03
N ASP A 81 -12.29 -28.85 -9.50
CA ASP A 81 -13.73 -28.49 -9.47
C ASP A 81 -14.30 -28.32 -8.05
N ARG A 82 -13.75 -29.03 -7.05
CA ARG A 82 -14.24 -29.00 -5.65
C ARG A 82 -13.69 -27.82 -4.84
N CYS A 83 -12.41 -27.50 -5.00
CA CYS A 83 -11.74 -26.47 -4.19
C CYS A 83 -11.27 -25.24 -4.98
N GLY A 84 -11.30 -25.28 -6.32
CA GLY A 84 -10.83 -24.20 -7.19
C GLY A 84 -9.30 -24.01 -7.19
N VAL A 85 -8.54 -24.87 -6.50
CA VAL A 85 -7.07 -24.75 -6.42
C VAL A 85 -6.43 -25.32 -7.67
N LYS A 86 -5.55 -24.54 -8.29
CA LYS A 86 -4.74 -24.97 -9.44
C LYS A 86 -3.59 -25.85 -8.97
N VAL A 87 -3.47 -27.05 -9.53
CA VAL A 87 -2.39 -28.00 -9.22
C VAL A 87 -1.08 -27.50 -9.86
N THR A 88 -0.22 -26.92 -9.02
CA THR A 88 1.10 -26.39 -9.41
C THR A 88 2.12 -26.61 -8.27
N HIS A 89 3.37 -26.20 -8.48
CA HIS A 89 4.38 -26.17 -7.41
C HIS A 89 3.99 -25.14 -6.32
N SER A 90 4.17 -25.48 -5.05
CA SER A 90 3.96 -24.60 -3.88
C SER A 90 4.77 -23.30 -3.95
N ARG A 91 5.96 -23.29 -4.60
CA ARG A 91 6.80 -22.10 -4.79
C ARG A 91 6.09 -20.91 -5.42
N VAL A 92 4.98 -21.13 -6.13
CA VAL A 92 4.16 -20.03 -6.67
C VAL A 92 3.57 -19.15 -5.57
N ARG A 93 3.39 -19.67 -4.33
CA ARG A 93 2.90 -18.94 -3.15
C ARG A 93 3.84 -17.83 -2.67
N ARG A 94 5.09 -17.82 -3.15
CA ARG A 94 6.04 -16.72 -2.95
C ARG A 94 5.93 -15.62 -4.01
N LYS A 95 5.29 -15.90 -5.15
CA LYS A 95 5.19 -15.00 -6.31
C LYS A 95 3.80 -14.41 -6.54
N ARG A 96 2.73 -15.19 -6.31
CA ARG A 96 1.35 -14.77 -6.59
C ARG A 96 0.86 -13.75 -5.58
N MET A 97 0.33 -12.63 -6.07
CA MET A 97 -0.25 -11.57 -5.25
C MET A 97 -1.78 -11.69 -5.19
N GLY A 98 -2.37 -11.20 -4.11
CA GLY A 98 -3.80 -10.98 -3.97
C GLY A 98 -4.12 -9.49 -4.09
N HIS A 99 -5.39 -9.12 -4.05
CA HIS A 99 -5.80 -7.72 -3.88
C HIS A 99 -7.01 -7.60 -2.95
N ILE A 100 -7.22 -6.40 -2.42
CA ILE A 100 -8.39 -6.01 -1.64
C ILE A 100 -9.03 -4.81 -2.34
N ASN A 101 -10.30 -4.93 -2.72
CA ASN A 101 -11.09 -3.80 -3.20
C ASN A 101 -11.61 -2.99 -2.02
N LEU A 102 -11.17 -1.74 -1.91
CA LEU A 102 -11.61 -0.83 -0.86
C LEU A 102 -13.04 -0.34 -1.15
N ALA A 103 -13.82 -0.15 -0.10
CA ALA A 103 -15.18 0.38 -0.18
C ALA A 103 -15.21 1.90 -0.38
N ALA A 104 -14.16 2.60 0.04
CA ALA A 104 -13.93 4.01 -0.22
C ALA A 104 -12.46 4.22 -0.62
N PRO A 105 -12.16 5.19 -1.48
CA PRO A 105 -10.77 5.49 -1.84
C PRO A 105 -9.99 5.97 -0.62
N VAL A 106 -8.67 5.76 -0.64
CA VAL A 106 -7.76 6.05 0.47
C VAL A 106 -6.51 6.73 -0.06
N VAL A 107 -6.10 7.85 0.56
CA VAL A 107 -4.90 8.56 0.11
C VAL A 107 -3.65 7.78 0.52
N HIS A 108 -2.69 7.61 -0.39
CA HIS A 108 -1.45 6.92 -0.07
C HIS A 108 -0.56 7.77 0.86
N ILE A 109 -0.22 7.25 2.04
CA ILE A 109 0.51 7.97 3.09
C ILE A 109 1.84 8.57 2.63
N TRP A 110 2.60 7.91 1.76
CA TRP A 110 3.87 8.45 1.25
C TRP A 110 3.71 9.76 0.46
N PHE A 111 2.66 9.95 -0.35
CA PHE A 111 2.51 11.20 -1.11
C PHE A 111 1.94 12.34 -0.27
N PHE A 112 1.30 11.98 0.84
CA PHE A 112 0.67 12.91 1.78
C PHE A 112 1.62 13.34 2.92
N LYS A 113 2.20 12.40 3.68
CA LYS A 113 3.02 12.65 4.87
C LYS A 113 4.54 12.60 4.66
N ALA A 114 5.05 12.20 3.50
CA ALA A 114 6.48 12.36 3.24
C ALA A 114 6.82 13.84 3.08
N MET A 115 7.95 14.28 3.64
CA MET A 115 8.41 15.67 3.52
C MET A 115 9.48 15.76 2.43
N PRO A 116 9.34 16.64 1.41
CA PRO A 116 8.16 17.46 1.11
C PRO A 116 7.01 16.65 0.51
N SER A 117 5.79 16.99 0.92
CA SER A 117 4.56 16.29 0.51
C SER A 117 4.20 16.61 -0.94
N ARG A 118 4.15 15.58 -1.77
CA ARG A 118 3.89 15.71 -3.20
C ARG A 118 2.47 16.19 -3.47
N LEU A 119 1.48 15.69 -2.72
CA LEU A 119 0.08 16.08 -2.87
C LEU A 119 -0.17 17.56 -2.52
N SER A 120 0.36 18.03 -1.39
CA SER A 120 0.28 19.43 -0.98
C SER A 120 0.96 20.36 -1.99
N THR A 121 2.15 19.96 -2.46
CA THR A 121 2.88 20.73 -3.49
C THR A 121 2.07 20.81 -4.78
N LEU A 122 1.48 19.70 -5.23
CA LEU A 122 0.69 19.63 -6.46
C LEU A 122 -0.58 20.48 -6.36
N LEU A 123 -1.36 20.32 -5.29
CA LEU A 123 -2.62 21.03 -5.07
C LEU A 123 -2.41 22.52 -4.71
N GLY A 124 -1.23 22.89 -4.20
CA GLY A 124 -0.94 24.25 -3.73
C GLY A 124 -1.58 24.56 -2.37
N MET A 125 -1.84 23.53 -1.55
CA MET A 125 -2.47 23.64 -0.24
C MET A 125 -1.45 23.32 0.86
N LYS A 126 -1.66 23.80 2.09
CA LYS A 126 -0.81 23.42 3.22
C LYS A 126 -1.03 21.95 3.58
N THR A 127 -0.02 21.30 4.15
CA THR A 127 -0.10 19.90 4.61
C THR A 127 -1.11 19.72 5.74
N ALA A 128 -1.17 20.68 6.66
CA ALA A 128 -2.14 20.68 7.77
C ALA A 128 -3.58 20.72 7.24
N ASP A 129 -3.84 21.57 6.25
CA ASP A 129 -5.16 21.72 5.63
C ASP A 129 -5.61 20.42 4.95
N LEU A 130 -4.72 19.77 4.20
CA LEU A 130 -4.99 18.44 3.63
C LEU A 130 -5.19 17.36 4.68
N GLU A 131 -4.48 17.42 5.82
CA GLU A 131 -4.68 16.47 6.92
C GLU A 131 -6.10 16.54 7.47
N LYS A 132 -6.64 17.75 7.65
CA LYS A 132 -8.02 17.95 8.12
C LYS A 132 -9.05 17.40 7.14
N VAL A 133 -8.85 17.60 5.83
CA VAL A 133 -9.75 17.07 4.79
C VAL A 133 -9.70 15.54 4.76
N ILE A 134 -8.50 14.94 4.71
CA ILE A 134 -8.32 13.49 4.57
C ILE A 134 -8.89 12.72 5.77
N TYR A 135 -8.72 13.24 6.99
CA TYR A 135 -9.24 12.62 8.21
C TYR A 135 -10.66 13.07 8.60
N PHE A 136 -11.43 13.61 7.65
CA PHE A 136 -12.86 13.95 7.80
C PHE A 136 -13.14 14.97 8.92
N GLN A 137 -12.30 16.00 9.06
CA GLN A 137 -12.52 17.12 9.98
C GLN A 137 -13.21 18.29 9.27
N ASP A 138 -12.63 18.74 8.14
CA ASP A 138 -13.11 19.89 7.37
C ASP A 138 -13.51 19.46 5.95
N TYR A 139 -14.39 20.24 5.32
CA TYR A 139 -14.72 20.12 3.90
C TYR A 139 -13.77 20.96 3.04
N VAL A 140 -13.60 20.55 1.79
CA VAL A 140 -12.92 21.36 0.77
C VAL A 140 -13.85 21.61 -0.41
N VAL A 141 -13.91 22.86 -0.85
CA VAL A 141 -14.66 23.25 -2.04
C VAL A 141 -13.96 22.71 -3.28
N THR A 142 -14.60 21.75 -3.93
CA THR A 142 -14.10 21.12 -5.16
C THR A 142 -14.53 21.89 -6.40
N ASP A 143 -15.77 22.38 -6.40
CA ASP A 143 -16.36 23.21 -7.44
C ASP A 143 -17.09 24.39 -6.79
N PRO A 144 -16.64 25.63 -7.01
CA PRO A 144 -17.31 26.81 -6.47
C PRO A 144 -18.64 27.13 -7.16
N GLY A 145 -18.89 26.62 -8.38
CA GLY A 145 -20.09 26.93 -9.16
C GLY A 145 -20.38 28.43 -9.25
N GLN A 146 -21.60 28.85 -8.91
CA GLN A 146 -22.02 30.26 -8.90
C GLN A 146 -21.85 30.95 -7.53
N SER A 147 -21.31 30.24 -6.53
CA SER A 147 -21.13 30.78 -5.19
C SER A 147 -19.89 31.70 -5.13
N PRO A 148 -19.80 32.62 -4.15
CA PRO A 148 -18.61 33.44 -3.94
C PRO A 148 -17.42 32.67 -3.33
N LEU A 149 -17.57 31.36 -3.09
CA LEU A 149 -16.54 30.51 -2.51
C LEU A 149 -15.40 30.29 -3.50
N LYS A 150 -14.19 30.11 -2.99
CA LYS A 150 -13.02 29.81 -3.83
C LYS A 150 -12.77 28.32 -3.91
N GLN A 151 -12.31 27.85 -5.07
CA GLN A 151 -11.84 26.46 -5.19
C GLN A 151 -10.69 26.22 -4.18
N LYS A 152 -10.68 25.04 -3.55
CA LYS A 152 -9.72 24.64 -2.50
C LYS A 152 -9.84 25.42 -1.19
N GLN A 153 -10.90 26.22 -1.02
CA GLN A 153 -11.25 26.79 0.28
C GLN A 153 -11.69 25.69 1.24
N LEU A 154 -11.19 25.75 2.47
CA LEU A 154 -11.63 24.90 3.57
C LEU A 154 -12.90 25.49 4.20
N LEU A 155 -13.83 24.61 4.55
CA LEU A 155 -15.04 24.95 5.31
C LEU A 155 -15.12 24.03 6.52
N THR A 156 -15.30 24.62 7.69
CA THR A 156 -15.66 23.86 8.90
C THR A 156 -17.07 23.27 8.76
N GLU A 157 -17.46 22.36 9.66
CA GLU A 157 -18.80 21.75 9.57
C GLU A 157 -19.93 22.79 9.69
N ASP A 158 -19.77 23.80 10.56
CA ASP A 158 -20.75 24.88 10.74
C ASP A 158 -20.78 25.81 9.51
N GLU A 159 -19.62 26.22 9.01
CA GLU A 159 -19.53 27.03 7.79
C GLU A 159 -20.10 26.31 6.56
N TYR A 160 -19.93 24.98 6.48
CA TYR A 160 -20.50 24.18 5.40
C TYR A 160 -22.03 24.12 5.49
N ARG A 161 -22.59 23.96 6.69
CA ARG A 161 -24.05 24.01 6.90
C ARG A 161 -24.60 25.38 6.54
N ASP A 162 -23.94 26.46 6.96
CA ASP A 162 -24.34 27.82 6.60
C ASP A 162 -24.25 28.08 5.09
N ALA A 163 -23.20 27.57 4.44
CA ALA A 163 -23.03 27.69 2.99
C ALA A 163 -24.11 26.92 2.23
N ILE A 164 -24.48 25.70 2.68
CA ILE A 164 -25.62 24.96 2.10
C ILE A 164 -26.92 25.74 2.31
N ASN A 165 -27.16 26.30 3.48
CA ASN A 165 -28.39 27.07 3.75
C ASN A 165 -28.49 28.32 2.88
N LYS A 166 -27.36 28.98 2.58
CA LYS A 166 -27.33 30.20 1.75
C LYS A 166 -27.34 29.94 0.25
N TYR A 167 -26.56 28.97 -0.21
CA TYR A 167 -26.29 28.75 -1.64
C TYR A 167 -26.90 27.46 -2.18
N GLY A 168 -27.52 26.64 -1.33
CA GLY A 168 -28.13 25.37 -1.72
C GLY A 168 -27.15 24.44 -2.44
N SER A 169 -27.57 23.95 -3.61
CA SER A 169 -26.78 23.06 -4.47
C SER A 169 -25.86 23.78 -5.46
N CYS A 170 -25.68 25.11 -5.34
CA CYS A 170 -24.91 25.90 -6.31
C CYS A 170 -23.39 25.68 -6.25
N PHE A 171 -22.88 24.96 -5.24
CA PHE A 171 -21.47 24.61 -5.10
C PHE A 171 -21.31 23.18 -4.62
N ARG A 172 -20.13 22.60 -4.83
CA ARG A 172 -19.80 21.23 -4.39
C ARG A 172 -18.58 21.25 -3.47
N ALA A 173 -18.80 20.95 -2.20
CA ALA A 173 -17.73 20.66 -1.26
C ALA A 173 -17.77 19.19 -0.82
N LEU A 174 -16.60 18.57 -0.76
CA LEU A 174 -16.45 17.16 -0.37
C LEU A 174 -15.43 17.05 0.75
N MET A 175 -15.39 15.89 1.39
CA MET A 175 -14.38 15.56 2.41
C MET A 175 -13.73 14.20 2.15
N GLY A 176 -12.62 13.94 2.84
CA GLY A 176 -11.89 12.68 2.75
C GLY A 176 -11.08 12.54 1.46
N ALA A 177 -10.68 11.29 1.20
CA ALA A 177 -9.89 10.94 0.02
C ALA A 177 -10.65 11.14 -1.30
N GLU A 178 -11.99 11.07 -1.29
CA GLU A 178 -12.84 11.34 -2.46
C GLU A 178 -12.69 12.79 -2.93
N ALA A 179 -12.66 13.74 -1.99
CA ALA A 179 -12.42 15.15 -2.30
C ALA A 179 -11.04 15.38 -2.91
N VAL A 180 -10.01 14.74 -2.34
CA VAL A 180 -8.64 14.83 -2.86
C VAL A 180 -8.56 14.27 -4.28
N ARG A 181 -9.21 13.13 -4.54
CA ARG A 181 -9.26 12.55 -5.88
C ARG A 181 -9.97 13.47 -6.89
N ASP A 182 -11.12 14.02 -6.52
CA ASP A 182 -11.90 14.93 -7.39
C ASP A 182 -11.08 16.19 -7.72
N LEU A 183 -10.38 16.75 -6.74
CA LEU A 183 -9.44 17.86 -6.96
C LEU A 183 -8.28 17.47 -7.89
N LEU A 184 -7.75 16.25 -7.78
CA LEU A 184 -6.67 15.77 -8.65
C LEU A 184 -7.16 15.49 -10.08
N GLY A 185 -8.39 15.02 -10.25
CA GLY A 185 -8.97 14.74 -11.56
C GLY A 185 -9.33 16.01 -12.35
N ARG A 186 -9.64 17.11 -11.66
CA ARG A 186 -9.89 18.42 -12.30
C ARG A 186 -8.63 19.23 -12.62
N LEU A 187 -7.44 18.75 -12.24
CA LEU A 187 -6.20 19.46 -12.52
C LEU A 187 -5.72 19.20 -13.95
N ASP A 188 -5.72 20.24 -14.79
CA ASP A 188 -4.93 20.23 -16.02
C ASP A 188 -3.47 20.59 -15.71
N LEU A 189 -2.57 19.62 -15.91
CA LEU A 189 -1.14 19.79 -15.68
C LEU A 189 -0.47 20.69 -16.72
N ALA A 190 -1.03 20.81 -17.93
CA ALA A 190 -0.50 21.66 -18.99
C ALA A 190 -0.75 23.14 -18.69
N GLU A 191 -2.01 23.49 -18.42
CA GLU A 191 -2.42 24.85 -18.03
C GLU A 191 -1.75 25.28 -16.73
N LEU A 192 -1.72 24.40 -15.72
CA LEU A 192 -1.06 24.72 -14.46
C LEU A 192 0.45 24.98 -14.66
N ALA A 193 1.11 24.29 -15.58
CA ALA A 193 2.52 24.52 -15.86
C ALA A 193 2.78 25.88 -16.54
N THR A 194 1.87 26.35 -17.41
CA THR A 194 1.96 27.69 -18.00
C THR A 194 1.69 28.78 -16.97
N GLU A 195 0.63 28.64 -16.18
CA GLU A 195 0.30 29.57 -15.08
C GLU A 195 1.44 29.73 -14.08
N LEU A 196 2.08 28.62 -13.70
CA LEU A 196 3.20 28.65 -12.76
C LEU A 196 4.45 29.32 -13.34
N ARG A 197 4.71 29.19 -14.64
CA ARG A 197 5.82 29.91 -15.30
C ARG A 197 5.56 31.41 -15.30
N ASP A 198 4.34 31.83 -15.62
CA ASP A 198 3.94 33.24 -15.62
C ASP A 198 3.93 33.84 -14.21
N ALA A 199 3.53 33.05 -13.20
CA ALA A 199 3.57 33.48 -11.81
C ALA A 199 5.00 33.69 -11.30
N ILE A 200 5.96 32.88 -11.79
CA ILE A 200 7.39 33.02 -11.46
C ILE A 200 7.96 34.31 -12.08
N THR A 201 7.64 34.62 -13.33
CA THR A 201 8.15 35.83 -14.00
C THR A 201 7.54 37.11 -13.43
N LYS A 202 6.26 37.09 -13.02
CA LYS A 202 5.57 38.24 -12.41
C LYS A 202 6.00 38.54 -10.97
N THR A 203 6.58 37.57 -10.25
CA THR A 203 6.85 37.72 -8.81
C THR A 203 8.32 38.00 -8.53
N ASN A 204 8.63 39.13 -7.88
CA ASN A 204 10.01 39.48 -7.48
C ASN A 204 10.47 38.87 -6.14
N SER A 205 9.56 38.21 -5.40
CA SER A 205 9.89 37.62 -4.09
C SER A 205 10.64 36.30 -4.21
N LYS A 206 11.88 36.25 -3.68
CA LYS A 206 12.74 35.05 -3.68
C LYS A 206 12.06 33.82 -3.07
N GLN A 207 11.29 33.99 -1.99
CA GLN A 207 10.61 32.87 -1.32
C GLN A 207 9.47 32.30 -2.18
N LYS A 208 8.62 33.16 -2.74
CA LYS A 208 7.53 32.74 -3.63
C LYS A 208 8.07 32.08 -4.89
N ILE A 209 9.13 32.63 -5.49
CA ILE A 209 9.81 32.01 -6.64
C ILE A 209 10.28 30.59 -6.30
N LYS A 210 10.91 30.40 -5.13
CA LYS A 210 11.39 29.08 -4.68
C LYS A 210 10.25 28.06 -4.56
N ASP A 211 9.11 28.46 -4.00
CA ASP A 211 7.99 27.55 -3.79
C ASP A 211 7.22 27.25 -5.09
N LEU A 212 7.02 28.26 -5.95
CA LEU A 212 6.47 28.08 -7.29
C LEU A 212 7.37 27.18 -8.15
N SER A 213 8.69 27.36 -8.08
CA SER A 213 9.67 26.54 -8.80
C SER A 213 9.63 25.07 -8.34
N LYS A 214 9.54 24.80 -7.02
CA LYS A 214 9.34 23.44 -6.50
C LYS A 214 8.05 22.82 -7.03
N ARG A 215 6.96 23.59 -7.07
CA ARG A 215 5.66 23.14 -7.59
C ARG A 215 5.73 22.82 -9.08
N LEU A 216 6.29 23.72 -9.88
CA LEU A 216 6.50 23.53 -11.31
C LEU A 216 7.37 22.31 -11.60
N LYS A 217 8.41 22.05 -10.78
CA LYS A 217 9.24 20.84 -10.90
C LYS A 217 8.42 19.55 -10.73
N VAL A 218 7.51 19.50 -9.76
CA VAL A 218 6.64 18.33 -9.53
C VAL A 218 5.64 18.17 -10.67
N VAL A 219 5.02 19.26 -11.14
CA VAL A 219 4.07 19.23 -12.26
C VAL A 219 4.75 18.74 -13.54
N ASN A 220 5.92 19.29 -13.88
CA ASN A 220 6.68 18.86 -15.05
C ASN A 220 7.14 17.40 -14.95
N ALA A 221 7.54 16.94 -13.76
CA ALA A 221 7.92 15.54 -13.56
C ALA A 221 6.73 14.59 -13.76
N LEU A 222 5.54 14.99 -13.31
CA LEU A 222 4.32 14.20 -13.51
C LEU A 222 3.91 14.21 -14.98
N ARG A 223 3.94 15.38 -15.64
CA ARG A 223 3.61 15.55 -17.07
C ARG A 223 4.56 14.81 -18.00
N ALA A 224 5.85 14.75 -17.66
CA ALA A 224 6.86 13.99 -18.41
C ALA A 224 6.74 12.47 -18.18
N SER A 225 5.99 12.06 -17.16
CA SER A 225 5.72 10.65 -16.87
C SER A 225 4.37 10.23 -17.44
N GLU A 226 4.19 8.93 -17.67
CA GLU A 226 2.90 8.33 -18.07
C GLU A 226 1.92 8.22 -16.89
N ASN A 227 2.27 8.79 -15.72
CA ASN A 227 1.47 8.65 -14.51
C ASN A 227 0.36 9.69 -14.43
N LYS A 228 -0.83 9.26 -13.98
CA LYS A 228 -1.92 10.16 -13.62
C LYS A 228 -1.82 10.58 -12.16
N ALA A 229 -2.19 11.84 -11.86
CA ALA A 229 -2.20 12.39 -10.51
C ALA A 229 -3.11 11.59 -9.55
N GLU A 230 -4.24 11.13 -10.08
CA GLU A 230 -5.25 10.37 -9.33
C GLU A 230 -4.72 9.06 -8.73
N TRP A 231 -3.67 8.46 -9.31
CA TRP A 231 -3.09 7.20 -8.82
C TRP A 231 -2.39 7.34 -7.47
N MET A 232 -2.22 8.56 -6.95
CA MET A 232 -1.80 8.80 -5.56
C MET A 232 -2.90 8.45 -4.54
N VAL A 233 -4.14 8.25 -5.00
CA VAL A 233 -5.28 7.79 -4.22
C VAL A 233 -5.57 6.33 -4.59
N LEU A 234 -5.52 5.45 -3.59
CA LEU A 234 -5.69 4.01 -3.75
C LEU A 234 -7.17 3.65 -3.69
N GLU A 235 -7.64 2.92 -4.69
CA GLU A 235 -8.93 2.20 -4.66
C GLU A 235 -8.76 0.71 -4.34
N VAL A 236 -7.59 0.17 -4.66
CA VAL A 236 -7.26 -1.25 -4.54
C VAL A 236 -5.92 -1.37 -3.86
N ILE A 237 -5.81 -2.28 -2.90
CA ILE A 237 -4.57 -2.57 -2.19
C ILE A 237 -4.07 -3.96 -2.59
N PRO A 238 -2.83 -4.09 -3.09
CA PRO A 238 -2.23 -5.40 -3.32
C PRO A 238 -1.93 -6.09 -1.98
N VAL A 239 -2.16 -7.40 -1.93
CA VAL A 239 -1.82 -8.27 -0.80
C VAL A 239 -0.57 -9.06 -1.16
N ILE A 240 0.47 -8.90 -0.34
CA ILE A 240 1.75 -9.60 -0.51
C ILE A 240 1.56 -11.12 -0.39
N PRO A 241 2.32 -11.92 -1.16
CA PRO A 241 2.27 -13.37 -1.11
C PRO A 241 2.47 -13.94 0.32
N PRO A 242 1.76 -15.01 0.71
CA PRO A 242 1.76 -15.55 2.08
C PRO A 242 3.13 -16.01 2.56
N ASP A 243 3.99 -16.55 1.68
CA ASP A 243 5.33 -17.03 2.07
C ASP A 243 6.29 -15.88 2.46
N LEU A 244 5.95 -14.63 2.12
CA LEU A 244 6.68 -13.44 2.57
C LEU A 244 6.16 -12.90 3.91
N ARG A 245 5.03 -13.44 4.40
CA ARG A 245 4.38 -13.12 5.68
C ARG A 245 3.93 -14.40 6.40
N PRO A 246 4.86 -15.32 6.70
CA PRO A 246 4.54 -16.66 7.14
C PRO A 246 3.82 -16.68 8.50
N LEU A 247 3.08 -17.76 8.71
CA LEU A 247 2.47 -18.13 9.97
C LEU A 247 3.03 -19.52 10.30
N VAL A 248 3.93 -19.56 11.29
CA VAL A 248 4.69 -20.77 11.64
C VAL A 248 4.27 -21.24 13.00
N MET A 249 3.97 -22.53 13.13
CA MET A 249 3.70 -23.14 14.42
C MET A 249 5.01 -23.35 15.17
N LEU A 250 5.07 -22.88 16.42
CA LEU A 250 6.17 -23.12 17.33
C LEU A 250 5.98 -24.47 18.03
N GLU A 251 7.04 -25.01 18.61
CA GLU A 251 7.01 -26.26 19.39
C GLU A 251 6.03 -26.19 20.58
N SER A 252 5.77 -24.98 21.10
CA SER A 252 4.78 -24.73 22.16
C SER A 252 3.31 -24.84 21.72
N GLY A 253 3.05 -25.13 20.44
CA GLY A 253 1.70 -25.13 19.85
C GLY A 253 1.16 -23.72 19.54
N ASN A 254 1.89 -22.66 19.92
CA ASN A 254 1.55 -21.29 19.56
C ASN A 254 1.98 -20.96 18.12
N PHE A 255 1.26 -20.04 17.48
CA PHE A 255 1.61 -19.55 16.16
C PHE A 255 2.45 -18.26 16.22
N ALA A 256 3.64 -18.30 15.64
CA ALA A 256 4.40 -17.10 15.32
C ALA A 256 3.81 -16.48 14.04
N THR A 257 3.23 -15.29 14.18
CA THR A 257 2.60 -14.57 13.07
C THR A 257 3.42 -13.34 12.68
N SER A 258 3.49 -13.06 11.38
CA SER A 258 4.05 -11.79 10.89
C SER A 258 3.13 -10.61 11.23
N ASP A 259 3.69 -9.51 11.71
CA ASP A 259 2.99 -8.24 11.99
C ASP A 259 2.12 -7.75 10.82
N LEU A 260 2.54 -8.02 9.57
CA LEU A 260 1.76 -7.67 8.38
C LEU A 260 0.39 -8.32 8.35
N ASN A 261 0.27 -9.58 8.82
CA ASN A 261 -1.00 -10.28 8.80
C ASN A 261 -2.03 -9.57 9.69
N ASP A 262 -1.61 -9.03 10.84
CA ASP A 262 -2.50 -8.26 11.71
C ASP A 262 -2.90 -6.92 11.10
N LEU A 263 -1.99 -6.25 10.40
CA LEU A 263 -2.29 -5.01 9.67
C LEU A 263 -3.28 -5.27 8.52
N TYR A 264 -3.10 -6.34 7.74
CA TYR A 264 -4.06 -6.74 6.70
C TYR A 264 -5.42 -7.12 7.29
N ARG A 265 -5.45 -7.89 8.38
CA ARG A 265 -6.69 -8.25 9.09
C ARG A 265 -7.48 -7.02 9.50
N ARG A 266 -6.80 -6.01 10.06
CA ARG A 266 -7.42 -4.73 10.45
C ARG A 266 -8.07 -4.05 9.24
N ILE A 267 -7.37 -3.96 8.10
CA ILE A 267 -7.93 -3.35 6.88
C ILE A 267 -9.15 -4.11 6.39
N ILE A 268 -9.06 -5.44 6.26
CA ILE A 268 -10.18 -6.26 5.75
C ILE A 268 -11.40 -6.13 6.67
N ASN A 269 -11.20 -6.18 8.00
CA ASN A 269 -12.29 -6.00 8.97
C ASN A 269 -12.96 -4.63 8.83
N ARG A 270 -12.18 -3.56 8.74
CA ARG A 270 -12.70 -2.19 8.58
C ARG A 270 -13.41 -2.01 7.24
N ASN A 271 -12.83 -2.55 6.17
CA ASN A 271 -13.41 -2.48 4.85
C ASN A 271 -14.74 -3.22 4.76
N ASN A 272 -14.82 -4.44 5.29
CA ASN A 272 -16.06 -5.22 5.32
C ASN A 272 -17.12 -4.59 6.21
N ARG A 273 -16.72 -3.99 7.34
CA ARG A 273 -17.63 -3.22 8.19
C ARG A 273 -18.17 -1.99 7.47
N LEU A 274 -17.32 -1.25 6.75
CA LEU A 274 -17.74 -0.09 5.95
C LEU A 274 -18.73 -0.50 4.85
N LYS A 275 -18.47 -1.59 4.11
CA LYS A 275 -19.41 -2.12 3.11
C LYS A 275 -20.79 -2.38 3.72
N LYS A 276 -20.83 -3.14 4.83
CA LYS A 276 -22.09 -3.42 5.54
C LYS A 276 -22.82 -2.17 6.01
N LEU A 277 -22.10 -1.15 6.48
CA LEU A 277 -22.70 0.12 6.93
C LEU A 277 -23.29 0.92 5.77
N ILE A 278 -22.65 0.88 4.59
CA ILE A 278 -23.17 1.50 3.37
C ILE A 278 -24.42 0.75 2.90
N ASP A 279 -24.39 -0.58 2.87
CA ASP A 279 -25.52 -1.41 2.45
C ASP A 279 -26.76 -1.22 3.34
N LEU A 280 -26.55 -0.96 4.63
CA LEU A 280 -27.61 -0.68 5.61
C LEU A 280 -28.04 0.81 5.64
N ASN A 281 -27.50 1.67 4.78
CA ASN A 281 -27.72 3.12 4.78
C ASN A 281 -27.56 3.74 6.19
N ALA A 282 -26.50 3.36 6.90
CA ALA A 282 -26.22 3.90 8.23
C ALA A 282 -26.01 5.42 8.19
N PRO A 283 -26.27 6.15 9.30
CA PRO A 283 -26.06 7.59 9.36
C PRO A 283 -24.66 8.04 8.92
N GLU A 284 -24.57 9.18 8.23
CA GLU A 284 -23.31 9.65 7.63
C GLU A 284 -22.17 9.82 8.63
N VAL A 285 -22.46 10.20 9.87
CA VAL A 285 -21.45 10.35 10.94
C VAL A 285 -20.72 9.02 11.20
N ILE A 286 -21.45 7.90 11.19
CA ILE A 286 -20.89 6.56 11.38
C ILE A 286 -20.05 6.16 10.17
N ILE A 287 -20.56 6.42 8.96
CA ILE A 287 -19.84 6.14 7.70
C ILE A 287 -18.53 6.94 7.64
N ARG A 288 -18.55 8.24 7.96
CA ARG A 288 -17.36 9.11 8.00
C ARG A 288 -16.33 8.59 9.00
N ASN A 289 -16.76 8.19 10.19
CA ASN A 289 -15.86 7.60 11.17
C ASN A 289 -15.24 6.30 10.66
N GLU A 290 -16.02 5.41 10.02
CA GLU A 290 -15.47 4.16 9.49
C GLU A 290 -14.55 4.39 8.28
N LYS A 291 -14.85 5.35 7.40
CA LYS A 291 -13.93 5.81 6.33
C LYS A 291 -12.61 6.34 6.90
N ARG A 292 -12.67 7.14 7.98
CA ARG A 292 -11.48 7.62 8.70
C ARG A 292 -10.67 6.48 9.30
N MET A 293 -11.33 5.50 9.93
CA MET A 293 -10.68 4.32 10.50
C MET A 293 -10.04 3.43 9.41
N LEU A 294 -10.67 3.33 8.24
CA LEU A 294 -10.10 2.62 7.09
C LEU A 294 -8.84 3.33 6.58
N GLN A 295 -8.86 4.66 6.42
CA GLN A 295 -7.67 5.45 6.06
C GLN A 295 -6.52 5.20 7.04
N GLN A 296 -6.77 5.26 8.35
CA GLN A 296 -5.75 4.99 9.37
C GLN A 296 -5.22 3.54 9.34
N ALA A 297 -6.08 2.57 9.03
CA ALA A 297 -5.65 1.17 8.92
C ALA A 297 -4.69 0.98 7.73
N VAL A 298 -4.99 1.59 6.59
CA VAL A 298 -4.11 1.55 5.41
C VAL A 298 -2.81 2.32 5.64
N ASP A 299 -2.89 3.48 6.28
CA ASP A 299 -1.72 4.27 6.71
C ASP A 299 -0.76 3.39 7.54
N SER A 300 -1.30 2.62 8.49
CA SER A 300 -0.52 1.74 9.36
C SER A 300 0.11 0.54 8.64
N LEU A 301 -0.53 0.02 7.59
CA LEU A 301 0.06 -1.03 6.75
C LEU A 301 1.26 -0.50 5.96
N LEU A 302 1.11 0.68 5.35
CA LEU A 302 2.12 1.25 4.47
C LEU A 302 3.30 1.81 5.29
N ASP A 303 3.05 2.69 6.26
CA ASP A 303 4.10 3.29 7.11
C ASP A 303 3.56 3.64 8.51
N ASN A 304 3.56 2.65 9.40
CA ASN A 304 3.06 2.78 10.77
C ASN A 304 3.81 3.87 11.57
N GLY A 305 5.08 4.11 11.27
CA GLY A 305 5.90 5.12 11.96
C GLY A 305 5.52 6.56 11.64
N ARG A 306 4.81 6.83 10.54
CA ARG A 306 4.32 8.18 10.16
C ARG A 306 2.94 8.50 10.71
N CYS A 307 2.24 7.51 11.26
CA CYS A 307 0.99 7.73 11.96
C CYS A 307 1.22 8.55 13.23
N ARG A 308 0.26 9.41 13.62
CA ARG A 308 0.37 10.20 14.87
C ARG A 308 0.55 9.31 16.10
N ARG A 309 -0.10 8.15 16.10
CA ARG A 309 0.08 7.09 17.10
C ARG A 309 0.29 5.78 16.35
N PRO A 310 1.43 5.09 16.54
CA PRO A 310 1.68 3.82 15.88
C PRO A 310 0.74 2.76 16.46
N VAL A 311 0.30 1.85 15.60
CA VAL A 311 -0.46 0.68 16.01
C VAL A 311 0.47 -0.28 16.74
N LEU A 312 0.10 -0.63 17.97
CA LEU A 312 0.83 -1.57 18.81
C LEU A 312 0.27 -2.99 18.67
N GLY A 313 1.16 -3.98 18.78
CA GLY A 313 0.81 -5.40 18.90
C GLY A 313 0.64 -5.84 20.35
N SER A 314 0.43 -7.15 20.57
CA SER A 314 0.17 -7.73 21.90
C SER A 314 1.27 -7.45 22.93
N ASN A 315 2.52 -7.28 22.50
CA ASN A 315 3.67 -7.03 23.38
C ASN A 315 3.91 -5.52 23.60
N ASN A 316 2.93 -4.65 23.35
CA ASN A 316 3.05 -3.19 23.35
C ASN A 316 4.13 -2.60 22.43
N ARG A 317 4.77 -3.43 21.59
CA ARG A 317 5.69 -2.97 20.54
C ARG A 317 4.92 -2.49 19.31
N PRO A 318 5.41 -1.45 18.60
CA PRO A 318 4.81 -1.04 17.34
C PRO A 318 4.93 -2.17 16.30
N LEU A 319 3.86 -2.42 15.56
CA LEU A 319 3.85 -3.38 14.46
C LEU A 319 4.75 -2.87 13.32
N LYS A 320 5.54 -3.77 12.74
CA LYS A 320 6.39 -3.46 11.58
C LYS A 320 5.53 -3.31 10.31
N SER A 321 5.62 -2.17 9.65
CA SER A 321 4.93 -1.88 8.38
C SER A 321 5.72 -2.32 7.15
N LEU A 322 5.12 -2.21 5.97
CA LEU A 322 5.80 -2.50 4.69
C LEU A 322 7.05 -1.64 4.48
N THR A 323 6.97 -0.35 4.84
CA THR A 323 8.12 0.55 4.76
C THR A 323 9.25 0.09 5.71
N ASP A 324 8.91 -0.31 6.93
CA ASP A 324 9.88 -0.75 7.95
C ASP A 324 10.61 -2.04 7.58
N MET A 325 9.98 -2.91 6.77
CA MET A 325 10.65 -4.10 6.24
C MET A 325 11.77 -3.75 5.25
N ILE A 326 11.66 -2.62 4.56
CA ILE A 326 12.59 -2.22 3.50
C ILE A 326 13.70 -1.32 4.05
N LYS A 327 13.35 -0.35 4.91
CA LYS A 327 14.29 0.66 5.44
C LYS A 327 14.99 0.19 6.73
N GLY A 328 16.06 0.91 7.10
CA GLY A 328 16.75 0.73 8.38
C GLY A 328 17.88 -0.31 8.34
N LYS A 329 18.56 -0.50 9.48
CA LYS A 329 19.68 -1.46 9.62
C LYS A 329 19.22 -2.91 9.45
N GLN A 330 18.05 -3.24 10.02
CA GLN A 330 17.37 -4.53 9.87
C GLN A 330 16.44 -4.59 8.64
N GLY A 331 16.57 -3.62 7.72
CA GLY A 331 15.78 -3.57 6.50
C GLY A 331 16.39 -4.43 5.41
N ARG A 332 15.58 -4.85 4.43
CA ARG A 332 16.00 -5.73 3.33
C ARG A 332 17.27 -5.27 2.61
N PHE A 333 17.41 -3.96 2.34
CA PHE A 333 18.57 -3.46 1.60
C PHE A 333 19.89 -3.67 2.33
N ARG A 334 19.96 -3.33 3.63
CA ARG A 334 21.22 -3.41 4.39
C ARG A 334 21.48 -4.81 4.92
N GLU A 335 20.44 -5.47 5.45
CA GLU A 335 20.62 -6.75 6.14
C GLU A 335 20.68 -7.94 5.18
N ASN A 336 19.89 -7.96 4.10
CA ASN A 336 19.75 -9.15 3.25
C ASN A 336 20.36 -9.01 1.84
N LEU A 337 20.35 -7.80 1.26
CA LEU A 337 20.91 -7.59 -0.07
C LEU A 337 22.43 -7.39 -0.01
N LEU A 338 22.91 -6.56 0.92
CA LEU A 338 24.35 -6.32 1.13
C LEU A 338 24.98 -7.32 2.11
N GLY A 339 24.24 -7.71 3.15
CA GLY A 339 24.63 -8.77 4.07
C GLY A 339 24.05 -10.11 3.62
N LYS A 340 24.90 -11.08 3.28
CA LYS A 340 24.45 -12.46 3.08
C LYS A 340 25.28 -13.38 3.94
N ARG A 341 24.60 -14.29 4.64
CA ARG A 341 25.28 -15.44 5.22
C ARG A 341 25.72 -16.31 4.06
N VAL A 342 26.99 -16.70 4.07
CA VAL A 342 27.61 -17.52 3.03
C VAL A 342 27.89 -18.88 3.62
N ASP A 343 27.53 -19.92 2.87
CA ASP A 343 27.94 -21.28 3.16
C ASP A 343 29.46 -21.40 2.96
N TYR A 344 30.07 -22.47 3.48
CA TYR A 344 31.53 -22.68 3.47
C TYR A 344 32.34 -21.61 4.21
N SER A 345 31.78 -21.06 5.29
CA SER A 345 32.49 -20.17 6.20
C SER A 345 32.53 -20.74 7.62
N ALA A 346 33.67 -20.54 8.29
CA ALA A 346 33.87 -20.92 9.68
C ALA A 346 34.59 -19.79 10.43
N ARG A 347 34.47 -19.78 11.75
CA ARG A 347 35.18 -18.86 12.63
C ARG A 347 35.80 -19.65 13.77
N SER A 348 37.08 -19.43 14.02
CA SER A 348 37.81 -19.98 15.16
C SER A 348 38.61 -18.88 15.85
N VAL A 349 39.14 -19.16 17.04
CA VAL A 349 40.06 -18.28 17.76
C VAL A 349 41.44 -18.42 17.15
N ILE A 350 42.07 -17.29 16.81
CA ILE A 350 43.43 -17.28 16.29
C ILE A 350 44.44 -17.46 17.43
N VAL A 351 45.44 -18.30 17.20
CA VAL A 351 46.58 -18.53 18.11
C VAL A 351 47.89 -18.30 17.35
N VAL A 352 48.97 -18.01 18.07
CA VAL A 352 50.28 -17.76 17.44
C VAL A 352 50.87 -19.07 16.92
N GLY A 353 51.16 -19.13 15.62
CA GLY A 353 51.81 -20.27 14.96
C GLY A 353 53.24 -19.94 14.52
N PRO A 354 54.24 -19.98 15.42
CA PRO A 354 55.57 -19.43 15.18
C PRO A 354 56.39 -20.15 14.08
N HIS A 355 55.98 -21.35 13.68
CA HIS A 355 56.66 -22.16 12.65
C HIS A 355 56.06 -22.02 11.25
N LEU A 356 54.99 -21.22 11.07
CA LEU A 356 54.34 -21.02 9.77
C LEU A 356 55.13 -20.06 8.89
N LYS A 357 55.13 -20.31 7.58
CA LYS A 357 55.66 -19.37 6.58
C LYS A 357 54.64 -18.24 6.34
N LEU A 358 55.11 -17.10 5.82
CA LEU A 358 54.27 -15.88 5.61
C LEU A 358 52.99 -16.13 4.79
N TYR A 359 52.98 -17.12 3.91
CA TYR A 359 51.85 -17.46 3.03
C TYR A 359 50.93 -18.57 3.56
N GLN A 360 51.14 -19.04 4.80
CA GLN A 360 50.40 -20.16 5.38
C GLN A 360 49.52 -19.70 6.55
N CYS A 361 48.35 -20.32 6.69
CA CYS A 361 47.52 -20.27 7.89
C CYS A 361 47.09 -21.70 8.29
N GLY A 362 46.90 -21.91 9.59
CA GLY A 362 46.51 -23.20 10.18
C GLY A 362 45.09 -23.20 10.72
#